data_AF-A0A1I0G184-F1
#
_entry.id   AF-A0A1I0G184-F1
#
_cell.length_a   1.000
_cell.length_b   1.000
_cell.length_c   1.000
_cell.angle_alpha   90.00
_cell.angle_beta   90.00
_cell.angle_gamma   90.00
#
_symmetry.space_group_name_H-M   'P 1'
#
loop_
_entity.id
_entity.type
_entity.pdbx_description
1 polymer ?
#
loop_
_entity_poly.entity_id
_entity_poly.type
_entity_poly.pdbx_seq_one_letter_code
_entity_poly.pdbx_strand_id
1 'polypeptide(L)' 'MQGKVKTISFQGQNIYIGIDAHLKNWTVTAMTENSLTKTISQ' A
#
# COMPACT_ATOMS: atom_id res chain seq x y z
N MET A 1 -20.87 -16.77 -15.84
CA MET A 1 -20.31 -16.83 -14.47
C MET A 1 -19.97 -15.42 -14.04
N GLN A 2 -20.71 -14.82 -13.11
CA GLN A 2 -20.40 -13.47 -12.61
C GLN A 2 -19.23 -13.58 -11.63
N GLY A 3 -18.12 -12.90 -11.93
CA GLY A 3 -16.90 -12.93 -11.12
C GLY A 3 -17.15 -12.31 -9.75
N LYS A 4 -16.87 -13.05 -8.67
CA LYS A 4 -16.87 -12.48 -7.31
C LYS A 4 -15.81 -11.39 -7.22
N VAL A 5 -16.22 -10.13 -7.11
CA VAL A 5 -15.33 -9.03 -6.73
C VAL A 5 -14.93 -9.26 -5.28
N LYS A 6 -13.63 -9.45 -5.04
CA LYS A 6 -13.08 -9.55 -3.69
C LYS A 6 -12.95 -8.12 -3.14
N THR A 7 -13.96 -7.67 -2.41
CA THR A 7 -13.89 -6.37 -1.73
C THR A 7 -12.88 -6.49 -0.59
N ILE A 8 -11.81 -5.70 -0.66
CA ILE A 8 -10.85 -5.55 0.42
C ILE A 8 -11.25 -4.31 1.22
N SER A 9 -11.36 -4.44 2.55
CA SER A 9 -11.67 -3.33 3.45
C SER A 9 -10.54 -3.13 4.45
N PHE A 10 -10.21 -1.87 4.72
CA PHE A 10 -9.24 -1.44 5.73
C PHE A 10 -9.91 -0.63 6.85
N GLN A 11 -11.23 -0.73 6.99
CA GLN A 11 -11.98 0.04 7.97
C GLN A 11 -11.43 -0.19 9.39
N GLY A 12 -11.16 0.91 10.11
CA GLY A 12 -10.63 0.87 11.47
C GLY A 12 -9.13 0.55 11.58
N GLN A 13 -8.39 0.49 10.47
CA GLN A 13 -6.93 0.31 10.48
C GLN A 13 -6.21 1.59 10.10
N ASN A 14 -5.11 1.88 10.79
CA ASN A 14 -4.20 2.93 10.35
C ASN A 14 -3.40 2.47 9.12
N ILE A 15 -3.23 3.39 8.17
CA ILE A 15 -2.40 3.21 6.99
C ILE A 15 -1.23 4.17 7.10
N TYR A 16 -0.01 3.64 7.02
CA TYR A 16 1.23 4.38 7.10
C TYR A 16 1.88 4.42 5.73
N ILE A 17 2.29 5.61 5.30
CA ILE A 17 2.95 5.83 4.01
C ILE A 17 4.35 6.38 4.28
N GLY A 18 5.37 5.65 3.84
CA GLY A 18 6.75 6.10 3.80
C GLY A 18 7.11 6.52 2.38
N ILE A 19 7.65 7.73 2.23
CA ILE A 19 8.12 8.26 0.95
C ILE A 19 9.62 8.53 1.10
N ASP A 20 10.40 7.88 0.24
CA ASP A 20 11.81 8.17 0.06
C ASP A 20 12.04 8.68 -1.36
N ALA A 21 12.40 9.95 -1.51
CA ALA A 21 12.49 10.61 -2.79
C ALA A 21 13.90 11.18 -3.00
N HIS A 22 14.57 10.71 -4.05
CA HIS A 22 15.85 11.25 -4.51
C HIS A 22 15.69 11.79 -5.94
N LEU A 23 16.67 12.57 -6.40
CA LEU A 23 16.64 13.26 -7.70
C LEU A 23 16.43 12.35 -8.93
N LYS A 24 16.71 11.05 -8.83
CA LYS A 24 16.65 10.09 -9.96
C LYS A 24 15.85 8.83 -9.68
N ASN A 25 15.53 8.57 -8.42
CA ASN A 25 14.77 7.42 -8.01
C ASN A 25 13.91 7.79 -6.82
N TRP A 26 12.79 7.11 -6.69
CA TRP A 26 11.94 7.28 -5.54
C TRP A 26 11.30 5.95 -5.18
N THR A 27 10.98 5.81 -3.90
CA THR A 27 10.35 4.64 -3.35
C THR A 27 9.18 5.08 -2.47
N VAL A 28 8.01 4.49 -2.69
CA VAL A 28 6.84 4.65 -1.84
C VAL A 28 6.51 3.30 -1.23
N THR A 29 6.40 3.27 0.10
CA THR A 29 5.97 2.09 0.84
C THR A 29 4.66 2.39 1.57
N ALA A 30 3.63 1.60 1.30
CA ALA A 30 2.38 1.61 2.05
C ALA A 30 2.36 0.42 3.02
N MET A 31 2.02 0.67 4.27
CA MET A 31 1.91 -0.32 5.33
C MET A 31 0.57 -0.19 6.03
N THR A 32 -0.04 -1.31 6.40
CA THR A 32 -1.13 -1.33 7.38
C THR A 32 -0.61 -1.87 8.71
N GLU A 33 -1.25 -1.44 9.79
CA GLU A 33 -1.01 -1.95 11.15
C GLU A 33 -0.96 -3.49 11.20
N ASN A 34 -1.82 -4.14 10.40
CA ASN A 34 -2.03 -5.59 10.44
C ASN A 34 -1.31 -6.34 9.32
N SER A 35 -0.09 -5.91 8.92
CA SER A 35 0.89 -6.64 8.08
C SER A 35 0.89 -6.43 6.57
N LEU A 36 -0.05 -5.68 5.99
CA LEU A 36 -0.04 -5.46 4.53
C LEU A 36 1.00 -4.40 4.19
N THR A 37 2.13 -4.82 3.62
CA THR A 37 3.21 -3.92 3.16
C THR A 37 3.38 -4.04 1.66
N LYS A 38 3.40 -2.90 0.97
CA LYS A 38 3.68 -2.83 -0.45
C LYS A 38 4.59 -1.66 -0.77
N THR A 39 5.69 -1.97 -1.45
CA THR A 39 6.68 -1.00 -1.89
C THR A 39 6.68 -0.91 -3.41
N ILE A 40 6.75 0.31 -3.93
CA ILE A 40 6.87 0.62 -5.36
C ILE A 40 8.05 1.57 -5.50
N SER A 41 8.91 1.32 -6.49
CA SER A 41 10.06 2.16 -6.80
C SER A 41 10.06 2.55 -8.28
N GLN A 42 10.55 3.76 -8.58
CA GLN A 42 10.85 4.25 -9.93
C GLN A 42 12.33 4.56 -10.05
#